data_AF-A0A928E0E0-F1
#
_entry.id   AF-A0A928E0E0-F1
#
_cell.length_a   1.000
_cell.length_b   1.000
_cell.length_c   1.000
_cell.angle_alpha   90.00
_cell.angle_beta   90.00
_cell.angle_gamma   90.00
#
_symmetry.space_group_name_H-M   'P 1'
#
loop_
_entity.id
_entity.type
_entity.pdbx_description
1 polymer ?
#
loop_
_entity_poly.entity_id
_entity_poly.type
_entity_poly.pdbx_seq_one_letter_code
_entity_poly.pdbx_strand_id
1 'polypeptide(L)'
;MIDAKLYLMNMLNILRMNMKILFILLSVLYSFKSTITQANEIYYGIDVNEIVTKNDILYDNVKNTIDDYTLLLQYELEFNNCTANITQNKNCYDDIANKILKKFYMYSDVSVKQYENFKTALNEIYGIKYCRNKYLWPSGYICEFEVTKDMLQDIEKYIKGLLFDSKIKMLNYMPELANYKARNKQ
;
A
#
# COMPACT_ATOMS: atom_id res chain seq x y z
N MET A 1 -71.91 34.92 24.24
CA MET A 1 -70.91 34.12 24.98
C MET A 1 -70.34 33.10 24.01
N ILE A 2 -69.46 33.56 23.12
CA ILE A 2 -68.95 32.80 21.97
C ILE A 2 -67.41 32.85 22.05
N ASP A 3 -66.82 31.66 21.97
CA ASP A 3 -65.51 31.39 21.37
C ASP A 3 -64.19 31.51 22.15
N ALA A 4 -64.18 31.37 23.48
CA ALA A 4 -62.94 30.95 24.14
C ALA A 4 -62.48 29.54 23.68
N LYS A 5 -63.44 28.64 23.40
CA LYS A 5 -63.17 27.26 22.96
C LYS A 5 -62.68 27.20 21.50
N LEU A 6 -63.23 28.04 20.62
CA LEU A 6 -62.81 28.12 19.21
C LEU A 6 -61.41 28.73 19.08
N TYR A 7 -61.08 29.73 19.89
CA TYR A 7 -59.73 30.32 19.93
C TYR A 7 -58.67 29.30 20.40
N LEU A 8 -58.98 28.56 21.47
CA LEU A 8 -58.07 27.54 21.99
C LEU A 8 -57.85 26.41 20.96
N MET A 9 -58.91 26.01 20.26
CA MET A 9 -58.88 24.94 19.27
C MET A 9 -58.12 25.36 18.00
N ASN A 10 -58.23 26.63 17.57
CA ASN A 10 -57.40 27.19 16.50
C ASN A 10 -55.93 27.29 16.90
N MET A 11 -55.62 27.76 18.11
CA MET A 11 -54.24 27.84 18.63
C MET A 11 -53.58 26.45 18.70
N LEU A 12 -54.30 25.43 19.17
CA LEU A 12 -53.82 24.05 19.20
C LEU A 12 -53.58 23.48 17.80
N ASN A 13 -54.45 23.79 16.83
CA ASN A 13 -54.28 23.35 15.44
C ASN A 13 -53.08 24.02 14.76
N ILE A 14 -52.85 25.32 15.01
CA ILE A 14 -51.69 26.06 14.50
C ILE A 14 -50.39 25.48 15.08
N LEU A 15 -50.34 25.22 16.39
CA LEU A 15 -49.20 24.57 17.04
C LEU A 15 -48.91 23.18 16.45
N ARG A 16 -49.96 22.38 16.24
CA ARG A 16 -49.83 21.03 15.67
C ARG A 16 -49.39 21.05 14.20
N MET A 17 -49.80 22.06 13.45
CA MET A 17 -49.38 22.26 12.06
C MET A 17 -47.91 22.70 11.97
N ASN A 18 -47.49 23.64 12.81
CA ASN A 18 -46.10 24.11 12.88
C ASN A 18 -45.14 22.99 13.31
N MET A 19 -45.55 22.12 14.23
CA MET A 19 -44.75 20.97 14.66
C MET A 19 -44.61 19.92 13.54
N LYS A 20 -45.66 19.68 12.75
CA LYS A 20 -45.58 18.81 11.55
C LYS A 20 -44.65 19.36 10.49
N ILE A 21 -44.72 20.68 10.24
CA ILE A 21 -43.81 21.35 9.30
C ILE A 21 -42.35 21.25 9.79
N LEU A 22 -42.12 21.41 11.10
CA LEU A 22 -40.80 21.23 11.71
C LEU A 22 -40.28 19.79 11.54
N PHE A 23 -41.12 18.78 11.75
CA PHE A 23 -40.75 17.37 11.51
C PHE A 23 -40.47 17.07 10.04
N ILE A 24 -41.25 17.64 9.11
CA ILE A 24 -41.02 17.49 7.67
C ILE A 24 -39.70 18.15 7.29
N LEU A 25 -39.41 19.37 7.76
CA LEU A 25 -38.14 20.06 7.50
C LEU A 25 -36.95 19.30 8.10
N LEU A 26 -37.07 18.75 9.31
CA LEU A 26 -36.04 17.90 9.91
C LEU A 26 -35.81 16.61 9.11
N SER A 27 -36.88 16.00 8.60
CA SER A 27 -36.77 14.79 7.77
C SER A 27 -36.12 15.07 6.42
N VAL A 28 -36.42 16.21 5.79
CA VAL A 28 -35.78 16.66 4.55
C VAL A 28 -34.29 16.94 4.80
N LEU A 29 -33.95 17.62 5.90
CA LEU A 29 -32.55 17.85 6.29
C LEU A 29 -31.79 16.54 6.60
N TYR A 30 -32.47 15.51 7.12
CA TYR A 30 -31.89 14.19 7.34
C TYR A 30 -31.67 13.44 6.02
N SER A 31 -32.59 13.56 5.07
CA SER A 31 -32.46 12.99 3.72
C SER A 31 -31.41 13.70 2.85
N PHE A 32 -31.09 14.97 3.14
CA PHE A 32 -30.01 15.70 2.47
C PHE A 32 -28.61 15.40 3.04
N LYS A 33 -28.50 14.72 4.18
CA LYS A 33 -27.19 14.32 4.74
C LYS A 33 -26.57 13.09 4.06
N SER A 34 -27.35 12.32 3.30
CA SER A 34 -26.87 11.10 2.61
C SER A 34 -26.38 11.33 1.18
N THR A 35 -26.39 12.56 0.68
CA THR A 35 -25.78 12.93 -0.61
C THR A 35 -24.74 14.01 -0.40
N ILE A 36 -23.72 13.71 0.41
CA ILE A 36 -22.41 14.31 0.19
C ILE A 36 -21.96 13.78 -1.17
N THR A 37 -22.19 14.58 -2.20
CA THR A 37 -21.58 14.40 -3.51
C THR A 37 -20.07 14.47 -3.27
N GLN A 38 -19.42 13.33 -3.05
CA GLN A 38 -17.96 13.29 -3.07
C GLN A 38 -17.58 13.72 -4.49
N ALA A 39 -16.94 14.88 -4.60
CA ALA A 39 -16.42 15.34 -5.89
C ALA A 39 -15.57 14.20 -6.48
N ASN A 40 -15.81 13.81 -7.74
CA ASN A 40 -15.02 12.77 -8.43
C ASN A 40 -13.53 13.07 -8.26
N GLU A 41 -12.87 12.30 -7.40
CA GLU A 41 -11.44 12.45 -7.17
C GLU A 41 -10.70 11.45 -8.03
N ILE A 42 -10.05 11.97 -9.07
CA ILE A 42 -9.10 11.21 -9.87
C ILE A 42 -7.75 11.23 -9.14
N TYR A 43 -7.38 10.10 -8.54
CA TYR A 43 -6.11 9.92 -7.84
C TYR A 43 -5.15 9.07 -8.68
N TYR A 44 -4.02 9.65 -9.11
CA TYR A 44 -3.08 9.03 -10.06
C TYR A 44 -3.77 8.44 -11.33
N GLY A 45 -4.80 9.13 -11.83
CA GLY A 45 -5.55 8.69 -13.01
C GLY A 45 -6.64 7.65 -12.75
N ILE A 46 -6.89 7.29 -11.49
CA ILE A 46 -7.90 6.32 -11.06
C ILE A 46 -9.07 7.06 -10.38
N ASP A 47 -10.30 6.76 -10.78
CA ASP A 47 -11.50 7.31 -10.12
C ASP A 47 -11.77 6.57 -8.80
N VAL A 48 -11.46 7.23 -7.68
CA VAL A 48 -11.57 6.64 -6.35
C VAL A 48 -13.05 6.43 -5.97
N ASN A 49 -13.93 7.36 -6.35
CA ASN A 49 -15.34 7.32 -5.97
C ASN A 49 -16.08 6.20 -6.70
N GLU A 50 -15.70 5.93 -7.95
CA GLU A 50 -16.22 4.78 -8.70
C GLU A 50 -15.91 3.47 -7.98
N ILE A 51 -14.66 3.27 -7.54
CA ILE A 51 -14.22 2.05 -6.85
C ILE A 51 -14.93 1.89 -5.50
N VAL A 52 -15.00 2.96 -4.71
CA VAL A 52 -15.68 2.99 -3.42
C VAL A 52 -17.15 2.58 -3.58
N THR A 53 -17.84 3.16 -4.56
CA THR A 53 -19.27 2.92 -4.80
C THR A 53 -19.52 1.50 -5.32
N LYS A 54 -18.66 1.01 -6.22
CA LYS A 54 -18.81 -0.31 -6.86
C LYS A 54 -18.54 -1.47 -5.91
N ASN A 55 -17.56 -1.33 -5.01
CA ASN A 55 -17.07 -2.43 -4.19
C ASN A 55 -17.43 -2.33 -2.71
N ASP A 56 -18.12 -1.26 -2.28
CA ASP A 56 -18.44 -0.98 -0.87
C ASP A 56 -17.20 -1.00 0.03
N ILE A 57 -16.13 -0.32 -0.42
CA ILE A 57 -14.83 -0.23 0.25
C ILE A 57 -14.62 1.18 0.78
N LEU A 58 -14.00 1.32 1.96
CA LEU A 58 -13.63 2.63 2.50
C LEU A 58 -12.70 3.40 1.56
N TYR A 59 -13.00 4.67 1.36
CA TYR A 59 -12.23 5.59 0.52
C TYR A 59 -10.73 5.60 0.85
N ASP A 60 -10.36 5.63 2.14
CA ASP A 60 -8.95 5.62 2.56
C ASP A 60 -8.23 4.33 2.18
N ASN A 61 -8.93 3.18 2.17
CA ASN A 61 -8.34 1.90 1.75
C ASN A 61 -8.01 1.90 0.26
N VAL A 62 -8.86 2.50 -0.57
CA VAL A 62 -8.60 2.64 -2.01
C VAL A 62 -7.36 3.50 -2.24
N LYS A 63 -7.25 4.66 -1.58
CA LYS A 63 -6.06 5.53 -1.72
C LYS A 63 -4.80 4.89 -1.19
N ASN A 64 -4.85 4.25 -0.02
CA ASN A 64 -3.72 3.52 0.53
C ASN A 64 -3.25 2.41 -0.44
N THR A 65 -4.17 1.74 -1.12
CA THR A 65 -3.82 0.73 -2.14
C THR A 65 -3.12 1.36 -3.35
N ILE A 66 -3.57 2.53 -3.82
CA ILE A 66 -2.91 3.28 -4.90
C ILE A 66 -1.52 3.78 -4.48
N ASP A 67 -1.37 4.27 -3.25
CA ASP A 67 -0.09 4.72 -2.71
C ASP A 67 0.90 3.56 -2.55
N ASP A 68 0.43 2.42 -2.07
CA ASP A 68 1.21 1.19 -1.96
C ASP A 68 1.66 0.70 -3.35
N TYR A 69 0.80 0.82 -4.37
CA TYR A 69 1.16 0.47 -5.74
C TYR A 69 2.20 1.44 -6.32
N THR A 70 2.05 2.72 -6.02
CA THR A 70 3.03 3.76 -6.38
C THR A 70 4.41 3.44 -5.79
N LEU A 71 4.45 3.03 -4.52
CA LEU A 71 5.67 2.65 -3.83
C LEU A 71 6.31 1.39 -4.42
N LEU A 72 5.51 0.39 -4.81
CA LEU A 72 6.02 -0.80 -5.51
C LEU A 72 6.69 -0.43 -6.84
N LEU A 73 6.09 0.47 -7.62
CA LEU A 73 6.68 0.95 -8.89
C LEU A 73 7.98 1.76 -8.65
N GLN A 74 8.07 2.48 -7.53
CA GLN A 74 9.32 3.14 -7.12
C GLN A 74 10.41 2.13 -6.80
N TYR A 75 10.09 1.07 -6.06
CA TYR A 75 11.04 -0.01 -5.77
C TYR A 75 11.49 -0.75 -7.04
N GLU A 76 10.59 -0.96 -8.01
CA GLU A 76 10.92 -1.51 -9.33
C GLU A 76 11.92 -0.61 -10.08
N LEU A 77 11.75 0.71 -10.02
CA LEU A 77 12.67 1.67 -10.63
C LEU A 77 14.04 1.70 -9.90
N GLU A 78 14.05 1.73 -8.57
CA GLU A 78 15.29 1.66 -7.79
C GLU A 78 16.05 0.34 -8.06
N PHE A 79 15.35 -0.78 -8.14
CA PHE A 79 15.91 -2.07 -8.51
C PHE A 79 16.58 -2.05 -9.90
N ASN A 80 15.90 -1.48 -10.89
CA ASN A 80 16.48 -1.35 -12.23
C ASN A 80 17.75 -0.48 -12.21
N ASN A 81 17.80 0.56 -11.38
CA ASN A 81 19.00 1.38 -11.20
C ASN A 81 20.14 0.64 -10.48
N CYS A 82 19.82 -0.33 -9.61
CA CYS A 82 20.83 -1.20 -8.99
C CYS A 82 21.62 -2.00 -10.04
N THR A 83 21.06 -2.31 -11.21
CA THR A 83 21.74 -3.19 -12.18
C THR A 83 22.98 -2.55 -12.86
N ALA A 84 23.28 -1.27 -12.60
CA ALA A 84 24.31 -0.51 -13.29
C ALA A 84 25.75 -0.66 -12.74
N ASN A 85 26.00 -1.20 -11.52
CA ASN A 85 27.34 -1.15 -10.90
C ASN A 85 27.75 -2.34 -10.02
N ILE A 86 28.22 -3.45 -10.62
CA ILE A 86 28.43 -4.80 -10.02
C ILE A 86 29.01 -4.82 -8.59
N THR A 87 30.00 -3.99 -8.25
CA THR A 87 30.67 -4.00 -6.93
C THR A 87 29.86 -3.29 -5.82
N GLN A 88 28.87 -2.48 -6.16
CA GLN A 88 27.96 -1.78 -5.23
C GLN A 88 26.59 -2.47 -5.11
N ASN A 89 26.32 -3.49 -5.93
CA ASN A 89 24.97 -4.02 -6.15
C ASN A 89 24.39 -4.84 -5.00
N LYS A 90 25.23 -5.47 -4.16
CA LYS A 90 24.73 -6.32 -3.06
C LYS A 90 23.86 -5.53 -2.08
N ASN A 91 24.37 -4.40 -1.60
CA ASN A 91 23.64 -3.57 -0.63
C ASN A 91 22.36 -2.99 -1.25
N CYS A 92 22.40 -2.69 -2.56
CA CYS A 92 21.24 -2.19 -3.30
C CYS A 92 20.14 -3.26 -3.37
N TYR A 93 20.47 -4.49 -3.78
CA TYR A 93 19.53 -5.61 -3.83
C TYR A 93 18.97 -5.96 -2.44
N ASP A 94 19.82 -5.98 -1.41
CA ASP A 94 19.39 -6.24 -0.03
C ASP A 94 18.40 -5.18 0.47
N ASP A 95 18.61 -3.91 0.15
CA ASP A 95 17.70 -2.82 0.52
C ASP A 95 16.34 -2.96 -0.17
N ILE A 96 16.33 -3.23 -1.48
CA ILE A 96 15.09 -3.45 -2.23
C ILE A 96 14.31 -4.65 -1.72
N ALA A 97 14.97 -5.79 -1.49
CA ALA A 97 14.32 -6.98 -0.95
C ALA A 97 13.66 -6.67 0.40
N ASN A 98 14.39 -6.02 1.31
CA ASN A 98 13.89 -5.64 2.63
C ASN A 98 12.69 -4.67 2.54
N LYS A 99 12.75 -3.65 1.67
CA LYS A 99 11.66 -2.71 1.42
C LYS A 99 10.38 -3.44 0.99
N ILE A 100 10.48 -4.36 0.04
CA ILE A 100 9.33 -5.12 -0.46
C ILE A 100 8.77 -6.06 0.63
N LEU A 101 9.64 -6.86 1.25
CA LEU A 101 9.23 -7.84 2.27
C LEU A 101 8.63 -7.17 3.50
N LYS A 102 9.14 -6.01 3.93
CA LYS A 102 8.58 -5.30 5.09
C LYS A 102 7.24 -4.64 4.80
N LYS A 103 7.04 -4.16 3.57
CA LYS A 103 5.84 -3.39 3.21
C LYS A 103 4.68 -4.27 2.75
N PHE A 104 4.94 -5.29 1.94
CA PHE A 104 3.88 -6.03 1.24
C PHE A 104 3.63 -7.45 1.78
N TYR A 105 4.40 -7.92 2.76
CA TYR A 105 4.22 -9.25 3.35
C TYR A 105 3.70 -9.14 4.78
N MET A 106 2.65 -9.93 5.07
CA MET A 106 1.95 -9.92 6.36
C MET A 106 2.85 -10.26 7.55
N TYR A 107 3.78 -11.20 7.38
CA TYR A 107 4.74 -11.62 8.40
C TYR A 107 6.16 -11.19 8.02
N SER A 108 6.36 -9.88 7.92
CA SER A 108 7.58 -9.26 7.42
C SER A 108 8.86 -9.78 8.08
N ASP A 109 8.89 -9.96 9.40
CA ASP A 109 10.08 -10.48 10.12
C ASP A 109 10.45 -11.90 9.68
N VAL A 110 9.43 -12.74 9.44
CA VAL A 110 9.63 -14.12 8.95
C VAL A 110 10.12 -14.09 7.50
N SER A 111 9.51 -13.26 6.67
CA SER A 111 9.88 -13.12 5.25
C SER A 111 11.29 -12.56 5.08
N VAL A 112 11.70 -11.57 5.86
CA VAL A 112 13.08 -11.05 5.89
C VAL A 112 14.05 -12.13 6.36
N LYS A 113 13.73 -12.89 7.42
CA LYS A 113 14.57 -13.99 7.89
C LYS A 113 14.73 -15.10 6.83
N GLN A 114 13.68 -15.41 6.08
CA GLN A 114 13.75 -16.37 4.98
C GLN A 114 14.67 -15.88 3.86
N TYR A 115 14.64 -14.58 3.54
CA TYR A 115 15.57 -13.99 2.58
C TYR A 115 17.04 -14.07 3.03
N GLU A 116 17.33 -13.81 4.31
CA GLU A 116 18.68 -13.97 4.87
C GLU A 116 19.16 -15.43 4.84
N ASN A 117 18.26 -16.38 5.13
CA ASN A 117 18.57 -17.81 5.01
C ASN A 117 18.88 -18.20 3.55
N PHE A 118 18.11 -17.68 2.59
CA PHE A 118 18.35 -17.88 1.16
C PHE A 118 19.74 -17.37 0.75
N LYS A 119 20.12 -16.15 1.14
CA LYS A 119 21.47 -15.62 0.88
C LYS A 119 22.58 -16.46 1.52
N THR A 120 22.34 -16.97 2.72
CA THR A 120 23.29 -17.85 3.42
C THR A 120 23.51 -19.14 2.63
N ALA A 121 22.44 -19.78 2.15
CA ALA A 121 22.54 -20.96 1.30
C ALA A 121 23.28 -20.67 -0.02
N LEU A 122 23.05 -19.50 -0.65
CA LEU A 122 23.80 -19.11 -1.85
C LEU A 122 25.30 -18.95 -1.58
N ASN A 123 25.70 -18.41 -0.42
CA ASN A 123 27.11 -18.32 -0.05
C ASN A 123 27.74 -19.71 0.12
N GLU A 124 27.01 -20.70 0.62
CA GLU A 124 27.51 -22.08 0.76
C GLU A 124 27.70 -22.78 -0.59
N ILE A 125 26.84 -22.48 -1.58
CA ILE A 125 26.88 -23.09 -2.91
C ILE A 125 27.91 -22.40 -3.83
N TYR A 126 27.86 -21.07 -3.88
CA TYR A 126 28.58 -20.27 -4.88
C TYR A 126 29.69 -19.40 -4.29
N GLY A 127 29.74 -19.23 -2.97
CA GLY A 127 30.70 -18.33 -2.33
C GLY A 127 32.11 -18.89 -2.41
N ILE A 128 33.06 -18.07 -2.84
CA ILE A 128 34.47 -18.42 -2.75
C ILE A 128 34.90 -18.16 -1.30
N LYS A 129 35.09 -19.24 -0.55
CA LYS A 129 35.53 -19.18 0.85
C LYS A 129 37.02 -18.90 0.90
N TYR A 130 37.40 -17.67 1.22
CA TYR A 130 38.78 -17.30 1.50
C TYR A 130 39.02 -17.22 3.01
N CYS A 131 39.90 -18.06 3.52
CA CYS A 131 40.25 -18.09 4.94
C CYS A 131 41.64 -17.48 5.16
N ARG A 132 41.70 -16.38 5.92
CA ARG A 132 42.95 -15.77 6.34
C ARG A 132 43.49 -16.42 7.62
N ASN A 133 44.80 -16.64 7.63
CA ASN A 133 45.50 -17.15 8.81
C ASN A 133 45.55 -16.05 9.88
N LYS A 134 45.09 -16.40 11.09
CA LYS A 134 44.81 -15.50 12.20
C LYS A 134 45.98 -15.35 13.19
N TYR A 135 47.22 -15.62 12.80
CA TYR A 135 48.41 -15.32 13.61
C TYR A 135 48.65 -13.80 13.89
N LEU A 136 47.61 -12.96 13.75
CA LEU A 136 47.52 -11.56 14.21
C LEU A 136 46.36 -11.29 15.21
N TRP A 137 45.83 -12.34 15.87
CA TRP A 137 45.10 -12.33 17.16
C TRP A 137 43.66 -11.76 17.26
N PRO A 138 42.78 -12.34 18.13
CA PRO A 138 42.89 -13.67 18.80
C PRO A 138 42.88 -14.78 17.75
N SER A 139 43.18 -16.06 18.03
CA SER A 139 43.43 -17.20 17.10
C SER A 139 42.19 -17.98 16.54
N GLY A 140 42.19 -18.37 15.25
CA GLY A 140 41.05 -18.92 14.48
C GLY A 140 41.27 -18.87 12.95
N TYR A 141 40.27 -19.09 12.11
CA TYR A 141 40.34 -18.74 10.68
C TYR A 141 39.28 -17.68 10.43
N ILE A 142 39.63 -16.53 9.84
CA ILE A 142 38.61 -15.59 9.36
C ILE A 142 38.31 -16.00 7.93
N CYS A 143 37.17 -16.66 7.75
CA CYS A 143 36.70 -17.06 6.44
C CYS A 143 35.66 -16.05 5.96
N GLU A 144 35.94 -15.42 4.84
CA GLU A 144 35.01 -14.52 4.15
C GLU A 144 34.55 -15.20 2.86
N PHE A 145 33.30 -14.94 2.48
CA PHE A 145 32.78 -15.36 1.18
C PHE A 145 32.86 -14.17 0.24
N GLU A 146 33.58 -14.34 -0.86
CA GLU A 146 33.50 -13.39 -1.97
C GLU A 146 32.20 -13.63 -2.73
N VAL A 147 31.44 -12.55 -2.95
CA VAL A 147 30.18 -12.60 -3.70
C VAL A 147 30.51 -12.83 -5.16
N THR A 148 30.01 -13.93 -5.70
CA THR A 148 30.20 -14.28 -7.12
C THR A 148 29.08 -13.72 -7.99
N LYS A 149 29.33 -13.67 -9.30
CA LYS A 149 28.33 -13.25 -10.29
C LYS A 149 27.06 -14.11 -10.25
N ASP A 150 27.22 -15.43 -10.07
CA ASP A 150 26.11 -16.37 -10.05
C ASP A 150 25.20 -16.14 -8.84
N MET A 151 25.79 -15.89 -7.66
CA MET A 151 25.03 -15.49 -6.47
C MET A 151 24.23 -14.21 -6.70
N LEU A 152 24.83 -13.18 -7.32
CA LEU A 152 24.12 -11.93 -7.62
C LEU A 152 22.96 -12.14 -8.60
N GLN A 153 23.12 -13.02 -9.60
CA GLN A 153 22.06 -13.36 -10.54
C GLN A 153 20.88 -14.04 -9.85
N ASP A 154 21.13 -14.92 -8.88
CA ASP A 154 20.04 -15.59 -8.16
C ASP A 154 19.34 -14.67 -7.16
N ILE A 155 20.08 -13.75 -6.52
CA ILE A 155 19.48 -12.68 -5.73
C ILE A 155 18.61 -11.76 -6.61
N GLU A 156 19.10 -11.39 -7.78
CA GLU A 156 18.37 -10.56 -8.75
C GLU A 156 17.06 -11.25 -9.18
N LYS A 157 17.10 -12.54 -9.51
CA LYS A 157 15.90 -13.33 -9.86
C LYS A 157 14.91 -13.37 -8.70
N TYR A 158 15.38 -13.58 -7.47
CA TYR A 158 14.53 -13.59 -6.29
C TYR A 158 13.75 -12.28 -6.13
N ILE A 159 14.44 -11.13 -6.23
CA ILE A 159 13.82 -9.80 -6.10
C ILE A 159 12.86 -9.52 -7.25
N LYS A 160 13.20 -9.90 -8.49
CA LYS A 160 12.27 -9.85 -9.64
C LYS A 160 10.99 -10.63 -9.36
N GLY A 161 11.11 -11.81 -8.75
CA GLY A 161 9.97 -12.61 -8.30
C GLY A 161 9.10 -11.86 -7.28
N LEU A 162 9.71 -11.27 -6.25
CA LEU A 162 8.98 -10.47 -5.26
C LEU A 162 8.21 -9.30 -5.87
N LEU A 163 8.85 -8.54 -6.77
CA LEU A 163 8.25 -7.41 -7.48
C LEU A 163 7.06 -7.88 -8.33
N PHE A 164 7.26 -8.93 -9.13
CA PHE A 164 6.25 -9.50 -10.00
C PHE A 164 5.05 -10.02 -9.21
N ASP A 165 5.28 -10.86 -8.19
CA ASP A 165 4.23 -11.45 -7.36
C ASP A 165 3.42 -10.38 -6.63
N SER A 166 4.08 -9.36 -6.08
CA SER A 166 3.42 -8.25 -5.40
C SER A 166 2.54 -7.49 -6.39
N LYS A 167 3.07 -7.16 -7.58
CA LYS A 167 2.35 -6.41 -8.62
C LYS A 167 1.10 -7.16 -9.09
N ILE A 168 1.22 -8.46 -9.37
CA ILE A 168 0.09 -9.30 -9.80
C ILE A 168 -0.96 -9.41 -8.69
N LYS A 169 -0.56 -9.63 -7.44
CA LYS A 169 -1.52 -9.69 -6.32
C LYS A 169 -2.28 -8.38 -6.13
N MET A 170 -1.60 -7.24 -6.26
CA MET A 170 -2.24 -5.93 -6.18
C MET A 170 -3.20 -5.68 -7.35
N LEU A 171 -2.82 -6.03 -8.58
CA LEU A 171 -3.69 -5.93 -9.76
C LEU A 171 -4.90 -6.86 -9.68
N ASN A 172 -4.75 -8.05 -9.09
CA ASN A 172 -5.87 -8.97 -8.86
C ASN A 172 -6.82 -8.43 -7.77
N TYR A 173 -6.28 -7.76 -6.75
CA TYR A 173 -7.07 -7.14 -5.68
C TYR A 173 -7.83 -5.89 -6.18
N MET A 174 -7.16 -5.03 -6.97
CA MET A 174 -7.73 -3.81 -7.53
C MET A 174 -7.31 -3.64 -8.99
N PRO A 175 -8.06 -4.21 -9.96
CA PRO A 175 -7.72 -4.18 -11.38
C PRO A 175 -7.61 -2.77 -11.97
N GLU A 176 -8.28 -1.79 -11.37
CA GLU A 176 -8.24 -0.38 -11.75
C GLU A 176 -6.82 0.22 -11.63
N LEU A 177 -5.91 -0.41 -10.88
CA LEU A 177 -4.47 -0.06 -10.86
C LEU A 177 -3.80 -0.17 -12.23
N ALA A 178 -4.36 -0.94 -13.17
CA ALA A 178 -3.89 -0.97 -14.56
C ALA A 178 -3.98 0.40 -15.25
N ASN A 179 -4.86 1.29 -14.76
CA ASN A 179 -5.02 2.65 -15.27
C ASN A 179 -4.12 3.69 -14.57
N TYR A 180 -3.24 3.24 -13.67
CA TYR A 180 -2.33 4.12 -12.94
C TYR A 180 -1.50 4.98 -13.88
N LYS A 181 -1.45 6.28 -13.60
CA LYS A 181 -0.63 7.27 -14.30
C LYS A 181 0.32 7.92 -13.32
N ALA A 182 1.61 7.66 -13.50
CA ALA A 182 2.64 8.39 -12.77
C ALA A 182 2.45 9.89 -13.04
N ARG A 183 2.51 10.72 -11.98
CA ARG A 183 2.54 12.17 -12.18
C ARG A 183 3.83 12.49 -12.92
N ASN A 184 3.72 12.99 -14.15
CA ASN A 184 4.80 13.74 -14.77
C ASN A 184 5.10 14.87 -13.80
N LYS A 185 6.32 14.90 -13.23
CA LYS A 185 6.80 16.09 -12.53
C LYS A 185 6.74 17.23 -13.56
N GLN A 186 5.73 18.09 -13.45
CA GLN A 186 5.77 19.44 -14.03
C GLN A 186 6.72 20.28 -13.19
#